data_AF-A0A6C0CZL1-F1
#
_entry.id   AF-A0A6C0CZL1-F1
#
_cell.length_a   1.000
_cell.length_b   1.000
_cell.length_c   1.000
_cell.angle_alpha   90.00
_cell.angle_beta   90.00
_cell.angle_gamma   90.00
#
_symmetry.space_group_name_H-M   'P 1'
#
loop_
_entity.id
_entity.type
_entity.pdbx_description
1 polymer ?
#
loop_
_entity_poly.entity_id
_entity_poly.type
_entity_poly.pdbx_seq_one_letter_code
_entity_poly.pdbx_strand_id
1 'polypeptide(L)' 'MPAKLQKKLKEQEFYCVSCRKRVKIEHDDICVDVIKNKKVRGGIPALRGICQKCDANVIKFIKVDKKAQMVDKYGRC' A
#
# COMPACT_ATOMS: atom_id res chain seq x y z
N MET A 1 -11.28 -9.86 28.28
CA MET A 1 -10.08 -9.46 27.50
C MET A 1 -10.54 -8.53 26.38
N PRO A 2 -10.19 -7.23 26.38
CA PRO A 2 -10.67 -6.35 25.32
C PRO A 2 -9.96 -6.69 24.01
N ALA A 3 -10.75 -6.90 22.96
CA ALA A 3 -10.28 -7.18 21.61
C ALA A 3 -9.25 -6.12 21.18
N LYS A 4 -8.06 -6.56 20.78
CA LYS A 4 -7.05 -5.69 20.15
C LYS A 4 -7.71 -5.04 18.94
N LEU A 5 -8.14 -3.78 19.07
CA LEU A 5 -8.54 -2.94 17.94
C LEU A 5 -7.38 -3.00 16.95
N GLN A 6 -7.52 -3.76 15.86
CA GLN A 6 -6.56 -3.71 14.76
C GLN A 6 -6.69 -2.30 14.18
N LYS A 7 -5.90 -1.35 14.71
CA LYS A 7 -5.84 0.01 14.20
C LYS A 7 -5.53 -0.09 12.72
N LYS A 8 -6.51 0.24 11.86
CA LYS A 8 -6.34 0.33 10.41
C LYS A 8 -5.08 1.12 10.14
N LEU A 9 -4.26 0.64 9.21
CA LEU A 9 -3.07 1.37 8.75
C LEU A 9 -3.53 2.73 8.21
N LYS A 10 -2.91 3.81 8.68
CA LYS A 10 -3.09 5.15 8.07
C LYS A 10 -2.61 5.11 6.63
N GLU A 11 -2.98 6.08 5.81
CA GLU A 11 -2.75 6.07 4.36
C GLU A 11 -1.29 5.76 3.96
N GLN A 12 -0.34 6.50 4.53
CA GLN A 12 1.11 6.35 4.33
C GLN A 12 1.77 5.24 5.17
N GLU A 13 1.00 4.49 5.96
CA GLU A 13 1.52 3.35 6.70
C GLU A 13 1.37 2.06 5.89
N PHE A 14 2.48 1.35 5.76
CA PHE A 14 2.59 0.04 5.13
C PHE A 14 2.99 -0.99 6.17
N TYR A 15 2.62 -2.24 5.92
CA TYR A 15 3.14 -3.35 6.72
C TYR A 15 4.31 -3.98 5.96
N CYS A 16 5.51 -3.87 6.51
CA CYS A 16 6.66 -4.55 5.95
C CYS A 16 6.72 -5.98 6.50
N VAL A 17 6.57 -6.96 5.61
CA VAL A 17 6.63 -8.39 5.98
C VAL A 17 8.02 -8.76 6.47
N SER A 18 9.08 -8.25 5.84
CA SER A 18 10.47 -8.52 6.25
C SER A 18 10.77 -8.01 7.66
N CYS A 19 10.43 -6.75 7.97
CA CYS A 19 10.60 -6.19 9.31
C CYS A 19 9.54 -6.65 10.32
N ARG A 20 8.45 -7.31 9.86
CA ARG A 20 7.24 -7.64 10.63
C ARG A 20 6.64 -6.45 11.40
N LYS A 21 6.84 -5.25 10.89
CA LYS A 21 6.50 -3.98 11.55
C LYS A 21 5.76 -3.05 10.60
N ARG A 22 4.99 -2.13 11.19
CA ARG A 22 4.41 -1.00 10.47
C ARG A 22 5.52 0.00 10.16
N VAL A 23 5.56 0.46 8.92
CA VAL A 23 6.51 1.46 8.45
C VAL A 23 5.73 2.60 7.82
N LYS A 24 6.17 3.82 8.08
CA LYS A 24 5.65 5.01 7.42
C LYS A 24 6.57 5.30 6.24
N ILE A 25 5.99 5.46 5.06
CA ILE A 25 6.72 5.81 3.84
C ILE A 25 6.38 7.27 3.52
N GLU A 26 7.37 8.00 3.04
CA GLU A 26 7.17 9.38 2.60
C GLU A 26 6.28 9.44 1.35
N HIS A 27 5.64 10.57 1.14
CA HIS A 27 4.65 10.70 0.08
C HIS A 27 5.27 10.48 -1.31
N ASP A 28 6.44 11.05 -1.55
CA ASP A 28 7.17 10.99 -2.82
C ASP A 28 7.73 9.58 -3.16
N ASP A 29 7.86 8.73 -2.14
CA ASP A 29 8.32 7.33 -2.28
C ASP A 29 7.17 6.33 -2.50
N ILE A 30 5.93 6.82 -2.62
CA ILE A 30 4.74 6.01 -2.85
C ILE A 30 4.25 6.24 -4.27
N CYS A 31 3.94 5.16 -4.99
CA CYS A 31 3.31 5.22 -6.30
C CYS A 31 2.16 4.20 -6.42
N VAL A 32 1.20 4.43 -7.32
CA VAL A 32 0.12 3.48 -7.57
C VAL A 32 0.52 2.46 -8.63
N ASP A 33 0.40 1.18 -8.29
CA ASP A 33 0.58 0.02 -9.17
C ASP A 33 -0.75 -0.74 -9.35
N VAL A 34 -0.84 -1.57 -10.39
CA VAL A 34 -2.00 -2.42 -10.66
C VAL A 34 -1.54 -3.88 -10.78
N ILE A 35 -1.81 -4.63 -9.72
CA ILE A 35 -1.41 -6.04 -9.64
C ILE A 35 -2.38 -6.86 -10.49
N LYS A 36 -1.85 -7.51 -11.53
CA LYS A 36 -2.63 -8.41 -12.40
C LYS A 36 -3.21 -9.55 -11.57
N ASN A 37 -4.53 -9.73 -11.63
CA ASN A 37 -5.21 -10.85 -11.01
C ASN A 37 -6.18 -11.48 -12.01
N LYS A 38 -6.09 -12.80 -12.21
CA LYS A 38 -6.98 -13.54 -13.11
C LYS A 38 -8.47 -13.38 -12.75
N LYS A 39 -8.77 -13.13 -11.47
CA LYS A 39 -10.14 -12.98 -10.97
C LYS A 39 -10.72 -11.57 -11.11
N VAL A 40 -9.89 -10.55 -11.37
CA VAL A 40 -10.33 -9.15 -11.43
C VAL A 40 -9.93 -8.56 -12.78
N ARG A 41 -10.91 -8.33 -13.64
CA ARG A 41 -10.70 -7.71 -14.95
C ARG A 41 -10.19 -6.27 -14.73
N GLY A 42 -8.96 -6.00 -15.15
CA GLY A 42 -8.29 -4.71 -14.92
C GLY A 42 -7.34 -4.66 -13.72
N GLY A 43 -7.15 -5.76 -13.00
CA GLY A 43 -6.20 -5.89 -11.88
C GLY A 43 -6.67 -5.25 -10.57
N ILE A 44 -5.89 -5.47 -9.50
CA ILE A 44 -6.15 -4.90 -8.18
C ILE A 44 -5.19 -3.73 -7.96
N PRO A 45 -5.70 -2.50 -7.76
CA PRO A 45 -4.84 -1.36 -7.49
C PRO A 45 -4.18 -1.49 -6.12
N ALA A 46 -2.91 -1.13 -6.05
CA ALA A 46 -2.11 -1.12 -4.84
C ALA A 46 -1.23 0.12 -4.81
N LEU A 47 -0.98 0.63 -3.61
CA LEU A 47 0.15 1.53 -3.38
C LEU A 47 1.40 0.67 -3.23
N ARG A 48 2.47 1.08 -3.88
CA ARG A 48 3.80 0.50 -3.76
C ARG A 48 4.72 1.53 -3.14
N GLY A 49 5.60 1.08 -2.26
CA GLY A 49 6.69 1.89 -1.72
C GLY A 49 7.86 1.02 -1.29
N ILE A 50 8.92 1.65 -0.81
CA ILE A 50 10.12 0.98 -0.34
C ILE A 50 10.23 1.11 1.18
N CYS A 51 10.52 0.00 1.86
CA CYS A 51 10.80 0.05 3.28
C CYS A 51 12.21 0.58 3.53
N GLN A 52 12.34 1.81 4.01
CA GLN A 52 13.65 2.44 4.32
C GLN A 52 14.48 1.75 5.43
N LYS A 53 14.02 0.63 6.01
CA LYS A 53 14.76 -0.16 7.00
C LYS A 53 15.43 -1.40 6.44
N CYS A 54 14.90 -1.94 5.34
CA CYS A 54 15.37 -3.22 4.79
C CYS A 54 15.30 -3.26 3.26
N ASP A 55 15.02 -2.12 2.64
CA ASP A 55 14.90 -1.89 1.19
C ASP A 55 13.93 -2.82 0.46
N ALA A 56 13.07 -3.51 1.21
CA ALA A 56 12.06 -4.39 0.65
C ALA A 56 10.92 -3.58 0.02
N ASN A 57 10.47 -4.03 -1.16
CA ASN A 57 9.23 -3.56 -1.76
C ASN A 57 8.06 -3.91 -0.84
N VAL A 58 7.27 -2.90 -0.49
CA VAL A 58 6.05 -3.07 0.29
C VAL A 58 4.85 -2.61 -0.53
N ILE A 59 3.77 -3.38 -0.43
CA ILE A 59 2.54 -3.15 -1.17
C ILE A 59 1.37 -3.01 -0.22
N LYS A 60 0.42 -2.17 -0.59
CA LYS A 60 -0.82 -1.96 0.14
C LYS A 60 -1.98 -1.86 -0.84
N PHE A 61 -2.85 -2.88 -0.83
CA PHE A 61 -4.03 -2.89 -1.67
C PHE A 61 -4.98 -1.75 -1.31
N ILE A 62 -5.47 -1.07 -2.35
CA ILE A 62 -6.49 -0.04 -2.24
C ILE A 62 -7.74 -0.50 -2.97
N LYS A 63 -8.89 0.10 -2.63
CA LYS A 63 -10.14 -0.22 -3.33
C LYS A 63 -10.12 0.33 -4.75
N VAL A 64 -10.81 -0.35 -5.66
CA VAL A 64 -10.85 0.01 -7.09
C VAL A 64 -11.43 1.42 -7.30
N ASP A 65 -12.46 1.79 -6.54
CA ASP A 65 -13.09 3.12 -6.57
C ASP A 65 -12.13 4.26 -6.19
N LYS A 66 -11.11 3.98 -5.37
CA LYS A 66 -10.12 4.98 -4.95
C LYS A 66 -8.91 5.08 -5.87
N LYS A 67 -8.81 4.24 -6.90
CA LYS A 67 -7.65 4.22 -7.80
C LYS A 67 -7.37 5.59 -8.42
N ALA A 68 -8.38 6.25 -8.98
CA ALA A 68 -8.19 7.54 -9.65
C ALA A 68 -7.66 8.62 -8.69
N GLN A 69 -8.26 8.73 -7.50
CA GLN A 69 -7.82 9.65 -6.46
C GLN A 69 -6.38 9.36 -6.00
N MET A 70 -6.02 8.09 -5.86
CA MET A 70 -4.66 7.72 -5.41
C MET A 70 -3.63 7.95 -6.51
N VAL A 71 -4.00 7.80 -7.79
CA VAL A 71 -3.12 8.10 -8.92
C VAL A 71 -2.88 9.60 -9.04
N ASP A 72 -3.91 10.42 -8.83
CA ASP A 72 -3.77 11.88 -8.81
C ASP A 72 -2.84 12.33 -7.67
N LYS A 73 -2.95 11.68 -6.51
CA LYS A 73 -2.17 12.00 -5.32
C LYS A 73 -0.72 11.51 -5.39
N TYR A 74 -0.51 10.24 -5.68
CA TYR A 74 0.79 9.55 -5.57
C TYR A 74 1.45 9.25 -6.92
N GLY A 75 0.79 9.58 -8.04
CA GLY A 75 1.27 9.19 -9.35
C GLY A 75 1.14 7.69 -9.64
N ARG A 76 1.69 7.27 -10.78
CA ARG A 76 1.76 5.86 -11.19
C ARG A 76 3.19 5.37 -11.14
N CYS A 77 3.34 4.12 -10.69
CA CYS A 77 4.45 3.30 -11.15
C CYS A 77 4.12 2.80 -12.59
#